data_AF-A0A2L0EQU9-F1
#
_entry.id   AF-A0A2L0EQU9-F1
#
_cell.length_a   1.000
_cell.length_b   1.000
_cell.length_c   1.000
_cell.angle_alpha   90.00
_cell.angle_beta   90.00
_cell.angle_gamma   90.00
#
_symmetry.space_group_name_H-M   'P 1'
#
loop_
_entity.id
_entity.type
_entity.pdbx_description
1 polymer ?
#
loop_
_entity_poly.entity_id
_entity_poly.type
_entity_poly.pdbx_seq_one_letter_code
_entity_poly.pdbx_strand_id
1 'polypeptide(L)'
;MRPAIEGEGSLPAEGDVTSEVSAARRALIEQSADSLGRTWADGCRQELLQEGRRATGGWPGTLREARARVECALHVEMHCRKLPAITAVERELAVRTTYASARSAWRKCVDATTR
;
A
#
# COMPACT_ATOMS: atom_id res chain seq x y z
N MET A 1 -54.01 -7.29 34.56
CA MET A 1 -53.98 -6.97 33.12
C MET A 1 -52.52 -6.76 32.72
N ARG A 2 -51.87 -7.75 32.10
CA ARG A 2 -50.58 -7.63 31.36
C ARG A 2 -50.94 -7.49 29.85
N PRO A 3 -50.04 -7.12 28.92
CA PRO A 3 -48.74 -6.42 29.02
C PRO A 3 -48.62 -5.25 28.01
N ALA A 4 -47.53 -4.47 28.08
CA ALA A 4 -47.01 -3.71 26.93
C ALA A 4 -45.61 -4.26 26.60
N ILE A 5 -45.60 -5.20 25.65
CA ILE A 5 -44.59 -5.31 24.59
C ILE A 5 -44.79 -4.08 23.69
N GLU A 6 -43.82 -3.39 23.09
CA GLU A 6 -42.57 -3.76 22.43
C GLU A 6 -41.85 -2.44 22.12
N GLY A 7 -40.53 -2.48 22.04
CA GLY A 7 -39.73 -1.33 21.60
C GLY A 7 -38.25 -1.58 21.79
N GLU A 8 -37.79 -2.80 21.51
CA GLU A 8 -36.37 -3.07 21.31
C GLU A 8 -35.93 -2.28 20.07
N GLY A 9 -35.41 -1.08 20.32
CA GLY A 9 -34.67 -0.30 19.35
C GLY A 9 -33.48 -1.14 18.89
N SER A 10 -33.66 -1.72 17.71
CA SER A 10 -32.66 -2.39 16.87
C SER A 10 -31.27 -1.80 17.10
N LEU A 11 -30.41 -2.53 17.78
CA LEU A 11 -28.98 -2.23 17.83
C LEU A 11 -28.43 -2.41 16.42
N PRO A 12 -27.66 -1.44 15.88
CA PRO A 12 -27.01 -1.61 14.59
C PRO A 12 -26.05 -2.79 14.68
N ALA A 13 -26.04 -3.62 13.64
CA ALA A 13 -25.25 -4.83 13.57
C ALA A 13 -23.75 -4.52 13.77
N GLU A 14 -23.20 -4.97 14.89
CA GLU A 14 -21.77 -4.84 15.29
C GLU A 14 -20.79 -5.43 14.24
N GLY A 15 -21.30 -6.23 13.29
CA GLY A 15 -20.52 -6.80 12.18
C GLY A 15 -20.16 -5.83 11.05
N ASP A 16 -20.91 -4.74 10.87
CA ASP A 16 -20.71 -3.80 9.75
C ASP A 16 -19.48 -2.90 10.00
N VAL A 17 -19.42 -2.31 11.19
CA VAL A 17 -18.33 -1.38 11.58
C VAL A 17 -16.96 -2.07 11.59
N THR A 18 -16.88 -3.32 12.04
CA THR A 18 -15.60 -4.07 12.09
C THR A 18 -15.09 -4.39 10.68
N SER A 19 -15.99 -4.67 9.74
CA SER A 19 -15.68 -4.91 8.33
C SER A 19 -15.21 -3.63 7.63
N GLU A 20 -15.90 -2.51 7.85
CA GLU A 20 -15.53 -1.20 7.30
C GLU A 20 -14.16 -0.72 7.80
N VAL A 21 -13.89 -0.85 9.11
CA VAL A 21 -12.58 -0.51 9.69
C VAL A 21 -11.47 -1.37 9.09
N SER A 22 -11.72 -2.66 8.87
CA SER A 22 -10.76 -3.58 8.24
C SER A 22 -10.51 -3.22 6.78
N ALA A 23 -11.55 -2.85 6.03
CA ALA A 23 -11.45 -2.39 4.65
C ALA A 23 -10.70 -1.05 4.55
N ALA A 24 -11.00 -0.09 5.42
CA ALA A 24 -10.33 1.20 5.47
C ALA A 24 -8.83 1.04 5.79
N ARG A 25 -8.50 0.17 6.75
CA ARG A 25 -7.11 -0.16 7.08
C ARG A 25 -6.38 -0.76 5.88
N ARG A 26 -7.01 -1.73 5.19
CA ARG A 26 -6.44 -2.34 3.99
C ARG A 26 -6.19 -1.30 2.89
N ALA A 27 -7.17 -0.45 2.62
CA ALA A 27 -7.07 0.59 1.59
C ALA A 27 -5.94 1.59 1.89
N LEU A 28 -5.75 1.94 3.16
CA LEU A 28 -4.63 2.78 3.60
C LEU A 28 -3.29 2.10 3.30
N ILE A 29 -3.14 0.83 3.68
CA ILE A 29 -1.91 0.06 3.44
C ILE A 29 -1.60 -0.05 1.94
N GLU A 30 -2.63 -0.31 1.12
CA GLU A 30 -2.49 -0.38 -0.33
C GLU A 30 -2.10 0.98 -0.94
N GLN A 31 -2.70 2.09 -0.51
CA GLN A 31 -2.34 3.44 -0.96
C GLN A 31 -0.90 3.80 -0.61
N SER A 32 -0.47 3.50 0.62
CA SER A 32 0.89 3.74 1.05
C SER A 32 1.89 2.89 0.27
N ALA A 33 1.58 1.60 0.06
CA ALA A 33 2.39 0.69 -0.72
C ALA A 33 2.50 1.11 -2.19
N ASP A 34 1.41 1.59 -2.80
CA ASP A 34 1.39 2.10 -4.17
C ASP A 34 2.27 3.36 -4.30
N SER A 35 2.09 4.31 -3.38
CA SER A 35 2.88 5.55 -3.34
C SER A 35 4.36 5.26 -3.18
N LEU A 36 4.72 4.37 -2.24
CA LEU A 36 6.10 3.92 -2.02
C LEU A 36 6.70 3.30 -3.29
N GLY A 37 5.92 2.47 -4.00
CA GLY A 37 6.37 1.85 -5.25
C GLY A 37 6.69 2.89 -6.33
N ARG A 38 5.82 3.89 -6.50
CA ARG A 38 6.03 4.99 -7.47
C ARG A 38 7.28 5.80 -7.12
N THR A 39 7.42 6.24 -5.87
CA THR A 39 8.60 6.98 -5.41
C THR A 39 9.88 6.19 -5.59
N TRP A 40 9.85 4.87 -5.35
CA TRP A 40 11.01 4.01 -5.60
C TRP A 40 11.40 3.99 -7.08
N ALA A 41 10.42 3.81 -7.98
CA ALA A 41 10.70 3.85 -9.41
C ALA A 41 11.28 5.21 -9.83
N ASP A 42 10.77 6.31 -9.28
CA ASP A 42 11.26 7.66 -9.55
C ASP A 42 12.70 7.85 -9.07
N GLY A 43 13.02 7.37 -7.86
CA GLY A 43 14.39 7.39 -7.32
C GLY A 43 15.38 6.62 -8.20
N CYS A 44 15.03 5.40 -8.62
CA CYS A 44 15.87 4.63 -9.54
C CYS A 44 16.09 5.34 -10.89
N ARG A 45 15.09 6.06 -11.40
CA ARG A 45 15.26 6.87 -12.61
C ARG A 45 16.20 8.04 -12.38
N GLN A 46 16.05 8.74 -11.25
CA GLN A 46 16.92 9.85 -10.90
C GLN A 46 18.37 9.39 -10.77
N GLU A 47 18.63 8.27 -10.09
CA GLU A 47 19.96 7.68 -9.98
C GLU A 47 20.59 7.44 -11.36
N LEU A 48 19.87 6.80 -12.28
CA LEU A 48 20.39 6.56 -13.64
C LEU A 48 20.63 7.85 -14.41
N LEU A 49 19.75 8.84 -14.27
CA LEU A 49 19.94 10.14 -14.92
C LEU A 49 21.20 10.84 -14.41
N GLN A 50 21.51 10.73 -13.11
CA GLN A 50 22.77 11.24 -12.54
C GLN A 50 23.99 10.47 -13.05
N GLU A 51 23.84 9.18 -13.37
CA GLU A 51 24.86 8.38 -14.06
C GLU A 51 24.98 8.69 -15.57
N GLY A 52 24.19 9.64 -16.09
CA GLY A 52 24.13 9.95 -17.53
C GLY A 52 23.44 8.88 -18.37
N ARG A 53 22.75 7.93 -17.72
CA ARG A 53 22.06 6.80 -18.34
C ARG A 53 20.57 7.07 -18.36
N ARG A 54 19.90 6.60 -19.42
CA ARG A 54 18.44 6.65 -19.50
C ARG A 54 17.85 5.38 -18.89
N ALA A 55 16.72 5.54 -18.21
CA ALA A 55 15.88 4.42 -17.81
C ALA A 55 15.45 3.67 -19.08
N THR A 56 16.03 2.49 -19.30
CA THR A 56 15.83 1.67 -20.48
C THR A 56 15.71 0.21 -20.06
N GLY A 57 14.89 -0.55 -20.79
CA GLY A 57 14.69 -1.97 -20.52
C GLY A 57 13.84 -2.29 -19.29
N GLY A 58 14.14 -3.43 -18.67
CA GLY A 58 13.36 -3.99 -17.56
C GLY A 58 13.52 -3.22 -16.24
N TRP A 59 12.57 -3.44 -15.33
CA TRP A 59 12.64 -2.90 -13.97
C TRP A 59 13.82 -3.51 -13.19
N PRO A 60 14.74 -2.72 -12.61
CA PRO A 60 15.92 -3.23 -11.90
C PRO A 60 15.65 -3.78 -10.50
N GLY A 61 14.53 -3.41 -9.87
CA GLY A 61 14.26 -3.79 -8.48
C GLY A 61 13.75 -5.22 -8.31
N THR A 62 13.93 -5.76 -7.10
CA THR A 62 13.51 -7.11 -6.70
C THR A 62 12.40 -7.12 -5.64
N LEU A 63 11.71 -8.26 -5.48
CA LEU A 63 10.72 -8.44 -4.40
C LEU A 63 11.36 -8.36 -3.00
N ARG A 64 12.61 -8.81 -2.85
CA ARG A 64 13.35 -8.72 -1.58
C ARG A 64 13.57 -7.26 -1.19
N GLU A 65 13.92 -6.41 -2.15
CA GLU A 65 14.08 -4.98 -1.94
C GLU A 65 12.76 -4.28 -1.66
N ALA A 66 11.67 -4.69 -2.32
CA ALA A 66 10.33 -4.22 -2.00
C ALA A 66 9.96 -4.53 -0.55
N ARG A 67 10.29 -5.74 -0.07
CA ARG A 67 10.08 -6.15 1.33
C ARG A 67 10.82 -5.25 2.31
N ALA A 68 12.12 -5.04 2.11
CA ALA A 68 12.90 -4.15 2.97
C ALA A 68 12.33 -2.72 3.00
N ARG A 69 11.91 -2.19 1.84
CA ARG A 69 11.30 -0.85 1.75
C ARG A 69 9.98 -0.78 2.49
N VAL A 70 9.11 -1.78 2.34
CA VAL A 70 7.83 -1.87 3.05
C VAL A 70 8.04 -1.97 4.56
N GLU A 71 8.99 -2.79 5.02
CA GLU A 71 9.30 -2.93 6.44
C GLU A 71 9.72 -1.61 7.06
N CYS A 72 10.59 -0.83 6.39
CA CYS A 72 10.99 0.49 6.87
C CYS A 72 9.84 1.50 6.80
N ALA A 73 9.21 1.65 5.64
CA ALA A 73 8.25 2.73 5.38
C ALA A 73 6.94 2.55 6.16
N LEU A 74 6.34 1.35 6.13
CA LEU A 74 5.07 1.12 6.83
C LEU A 74 5.28 1.03 8.35
N HIS A 75 6.45 0.63 8.83
CA HIS A 75 6.75 0.74 10.26
C HIS A 75 6.69 2.19 10.74
N VAL A 76 7.38 3.10 10.03
CA VAL A 76 7.36 4.53 10.33
C VAL A 76 5.94 5.09 10.19
N GLU A 77 5.22 4.73 9.13
CA GLU A 77 3.88 5.24 8.91
C GLU A 77 2.87 4.79 9.98
N MET A 78 2.87 3.51 10.35
CA MET A 78 2.00 3.01 11.42
C MET A 78 2.31 3.70 12.74
N HIS A 79 3.60 3.86 13.04
CA HIS A 79 4.04 4.57 14.25
C HIS A 79 3.57 6.03 14.27
N CYS A 80 3.78 6.78 13.18
CA CYS A 80 3.34 8.18 13.07
C CYS A 80 1.82 8.34 13.18
N ARG A 81 1.05 7.39 12.65
CA ARG A 81 -0.42 7.38 12.72
C ARG A 81 -0.96 6.78 14.02
N LYS A 82 -0.09 6.33 14.94
CA LYS A 82 -0.46 5.62 16.18
C LYS A 82 -1.35 4.38 15.92
N LEU A 83 -1.13 3.71 14.80
CA LEU A 83 -1.83 2.50 14.41
C LEU A 83 -1.03 1.25 14.84
N PRO A 84 -1.71 0.12 15.07
CA PRO A 84 -1.02 -1.15 15.28
C PRO A 84 -0.10 -1.51 14.11
N ALA A 85 1.02 -2.16 14.44
CA ALA A 85 1.95 -2.69 13.46
C ALA A 85 1.22 -3.59 12.45
N ILE A 86 1.71 -3.58 11.20
CA ILE A 86 1.10 -4.39 10.15
C ILE A 86 1.28 -5.88 10.41
N THR A 87 0.24 -6.66 10.11
CA THR A 87 0.26 -8.11 10.17
C THR A 87 1.12 -8.70 9.04
N ALA A 88 1.42 -10.00 9.11
CA ALA A 88 2.15 -10.69 8.04
C ALA A 88 1.38 -10.68 6.70
N VAL A 89 0.06 -10.81 6.74
CA VAL A 89 -0.80 -10.77 5.54
C VAL A 89 -0.80 -9.37 4.92
N GLU A 90 -0.96 -8.34 5.75
CA GLU A 90 -0.89 -6.94 5.33
C GLU A 90 0.48 -6.59 4.75
N ARG A 91 1.56 -7.10 5.35
CA ARG A 91 2.91 -6.93 4.86
C ARG A 91 3.08 -7.54 3.47
N GLU A 92 2.70 -8.80 3.29
CA GLU A 92 2.84 -9.46 1.98
C GLU A 92 2.00 -8.76 0.90
N LEU A 93 0.80 -8.29 1.24
CA LEU A 93 -0.02 -7.44 0.36
C LEU A 93 0.74 -6.15 -0.02
N ALA A 94 1.25 -5.41 0.97
CA ALA A 94 2.01 -4.19 0.73
C ALA A 94 3.25 -4.43 -0.14
N VAL A 95 4.01 -5.51 0.11
CA VAL A 95 5.19 -5.86 -0.69
C VAL A 95 4.84 -6.08 -2.16
N ARG A 96 3.77 -6.85 -2.43
CA ARG A 96 3.31 -7.11 -3.79
C ARG A 96 2.83 -5.84 -4.48
N THR A 97 2.06 -5.02 -3.78
CA THR A 97 1.55 -3.74 -4.29
C THR A 97 2.72 -2.79 -4.60
N THR A 98 3.67 -2.60 -3.67
CA THR A 98 4.86 -1.77 -3.88
C THR A 98 5.68 -2.23 -5.08
N TYR A 99 5.95 -3.54 -5.21
CA TYR A 99 6.70 -4.07 -6.34
C TYR A 99 5.95 -3.88 -7.67
N ALA A 100 4.64 -4.20 -7.70
CA ALA A 100 3.83 -4.05 -8.90
C ALA A 100 3.73 -2.59 -9.35
N SER A 101 3.51 -1.67 -8.41
CA SER A 101 3.42 -0.24 -8.69
C SER A 101 4.75 0.34 -9.15
N ALA A 102 5.88 -0.05 -8.53
CA ALA A 102 7.21 0.37 -8.98
C ALA A 102 7.51 -0.10 -10.41
N ARG A 103 7.28 -1.40 -10.67
CA ARG A 103 7.48 -1.98 -12.01
C ARG A 103 6.57 -1.34 -13.06
N SER A 104 5.32 -1.03 -12.70
CA SER A 104 4.36 -0.37 -13.59
C SER A 104 4.78 1.07 -13.90
N ALA A 105 5.15 1.85 -12.88
CA ALA A 105 5.63 3.22 -13.03
C ALA A 105 6.90 3.28 -13.90
N TRP A 106 7.84 2.37 -13.67
CA TRP A 106 9.03 2.22 -14.50
C TRP A 106 8.69 1.99 -15.98
N ARG A 107 7.84 1.00 -16.27
CA ARG A 107 7.45 0.67 -17.65
C ARG A 107 6.83 1.85 -18.37
N LYS A 108 5.89 2.56 -17.73
CA LYS A 108 5.25 3.74 -18.30
C LYS A 108 6.28 4.82 -18.70
N CYS A 109 7.31 5.03 -17.89
CA CYS A 109 8.36 5.99 -18.19
C CYS A 109 9.30 5.52 -19.32
N VAL A 110 9.66 4.23 -19.35
CA VAL A 110 10.46 3.66 -20.44
C VAL A 110 9.72 3.77 -21.78
N ASP A 111 8.42 3.44 -21.79
CA ASP A 111 7.57 3.54 -22.97
C ASP A 111 7.47 5.00 -23.46
N ALA A 112 7.34 5.96 -22.54
CA ALA A 112 7.30 7.39 -22.86
C ALA A 112 8.63 7.94 -23.39
N THR A 113 9.76 7.35 -23.00
CA THR A 113 11.10 7.76 -23.46
C THR A 113 11.45 7.17 -24.83
N THR A 114 10.74 6.11 -25.24
CA THR A 114 11.00 5.39 -26.51
C THR A 114 10.12 5.91 -27.67
N ARG A 115 9.10 6.74 -27.38
CA ARG A 115 8.31 7.45 -28.41
C ARG A 115 8.96 8.77 -28.78
#